data_AF-A0A932RH72-F1
#
_entry.id   AF-A0A932RH72-F1
#
_cell.length_a   1.000
_cell.length_b   1.000
_cell.length_c   1.000
_cell.angle_alpha   90.00
_cell.angle_beta   90.00
_cell.angle_gamma   90.00
#
_symmetry.space_group_name_H-M   'P 1'
#
loop_
_entity.id
_entity.type
_entity.pdbx_description
1 polymer ?
#
loop_
_entity_poly.entity_id
_entity_poly.type
_entity_poly.pdbx_seq_one_letter_code
_entity_poly.pdbx_strand_id
1 'polypeptide(L)'
;MDTQQLEKCRKQLQNHWPLVGAWLQRKAVRRLAADASARAVPLLVEALASQDGEVRQTAEAALAGLKDREAVSALCRIAIEDPNGAAARVCVKTGKRPPDPEECALFLFVTRQLDAYFQEDFEFQNLRPAYDRAGEKVRGHVMEVVRSGDRRCQGFFGRRKPLTECNDAEIRLAIESGLKHHDWPKLFDAFQVMPLKYSFPLLEQFRKSGWEPGKEDIRSLYRGALAESAGQSLPSSPQPPPPSSVFESRLAEGRTGDLSRLGEAELLQRLPNATPPEGVKIVGALAAKSAPGSNAASAVQGSPHWLVRLAGYATGLCRFDITQDAVKDDNHWVRELVSATPVLEFWPVKATPADLEQLNAAPREAFAGKLGAARRVLRLLLAHRVTEGVLTEVEYEAGEFAGEFEEAK
;
A
#
# COMPACT_ATOMS: atom_id res chain seq x y z
N MET A 1 -1.11 -10.73 -48.46
CA MET A 1 -1.00 -9.62 -49.45
C MET A 1 0.12 -8.65 -49.09
N ASP A 2 0.75 -8.04 -50.09
CA ASP A 2 1.77 -6.99 -49.89
C ASP A 2 1.14 -5.64 -49.52
N THR A 3 1.90 -4.75 -48.89
CA THR A 3 1.44 -3.42 -48.42
C THR A 3 0.84 -2.58 -49.54
N GLN A 4 1.47 -2.56 -50.72
CA GLN A 4 0.95 -1.85 -51.90
C GLN A 4 -0.41 -2.40 -52.37
N GLN A 5 -0.63 -3.71 -52.24
CA GLN A 5 -1.90 -4.33 -52.64
C GLN A 5 -3.01 -3.99 -51.64
N LEU A 6 -2.69 -3.92 -50.34
CA LEU A 6 -3.61 -3.49 -49.29
C LEU A 6 -4.00 -2.02 -49.46
N GLU A 7 -3.04 -1.13 -49.73
CA GLU A 7 -3.32 0.28 -50.03
C GLU A 7 -4.21 0.46 -51.26
N LYS A 8 -3.95 -0.33 -52.31
CA LYS A 8 -4.81 -0.33 -53.50
C LYS A 8 -6.24 -0.74 -53.15
N CYS A 9 -6.41 -1.76 -52.32
CA CYS A 9 -7.74 -2.19 -51.88
C CYS A 9 -8.42 -1.13 -51.00
N ARG A 10 -7.68 -0.47 -50.09
CA ARG A 10 -8.19 0.66 -49.31
C ARG A 10 -8.70 1.80 -50.21
N LYS A 11 -7.90 2.23 -51.19
CA LYS A 11 -8.30 3.27 -52.16
C LYS A 11 -9.55 2.89 -52.95
N GLN A 12 -9.67 1.61 -53.31
CA GLN A 12 -10.84 1.09 -54.01
C GLN A 12 -12.09 1.04 -53.12
N LEU A 13 -11.95 0.71 -51.83
CA LEU A 13 -13.03 0.74 -50.85
C LEU A 13 -13.58 2.15 -50.61
N GLN A 14 -12.72 3.17 -50.64
CA GLN A 14 -13.10 4.57 -50.40
C GLN A 14 -13.66 5.28 -51.65
N ASN A 15 -13.66 4.63 -52.81
CA ASN A 15 -14.11 5.24 -54.05
C ASN A 15 -15.65 5.25 -54.14
N HIS A 16 -16.24 6.44 -54.19
CA HIS A 16 -17.68 6.67 -54.16
C HIS A 16 -18.28 7.09 -55.53
N TRP A 17 -17.59 6.79 -56.64
CA TRP A 17 -18.10 7.14 -57.98
C TRP A 17 -19.44 6.43 -58.28
N PRO A 18 -20.50 7.16 -58.72
CA PRO A 18 -21.88 6.66 -58.80
C PRO A 18 -22.18 5.43 -59.68
N LEU A 19 -21.21 4.88 -60.42
CA LEU A 19 -21.40 3.69 -61.26
C LEU A 19 -20.23 2.69 -61.19
N VAL A 20 -18.98 3.16 -61.13
CA VAL A 20 -17.78 2.28 -61.07
C VAL A 20 -17.35 2.02 -59.63
N GLY A 21 -17.73 2.88 -58.68
CA GLY A 21 -17.36 2.77 -57.26
C GLY A 21 -17.84 1.47 -56.64
N ALA A 22 -19.13 1.13 -56.78
CA ALA A 22 -19.69 -0.11 -56.25
C ALA A 22 -18.96 -1.36 -56.76
N TRP A 23 -18.66 -1.43 -58.07
CA TRP A 23 -17.90 -2.54 -58.64
C TRP A 23 -16.48 -2.64 -58.09
N LEU A 24 -15.78 -1.50 -57.94
CA LEU A 24 -14.43 -1.46 -57.36
C LEU A 24 -14.44 -1.87 -55.88
N GLN A 25 -15.41 -1.39 -55.09
CA GLN A 25 -15.58 -1.75 -53.69
C GLN A 25 -15.82 -3.26 -53.52
N ARG A 26 -16.72 -3.85 -54.33
CA ARG A 26 -16.99 -5.30 -54.33
C ARG A 26 -15.74 -6.11 -54.71
N LYS A 27 -14.98 -5.65 -55.70
CA LYS A 27 -13.74 -6.32 -56.10
C LYS A 27 -12.68 -6.26 -55.00
N ALA A 28 -12.55 -5.12 -54.33
CA ALA A 28 -11.60 -4.92 -53.24
C ALA A 28 -11.97 -5.79 -52.02
N VAL A 29 -13.23 -5.75 -51.58
CA VAL A 29 -13.66 -6.53 -50.40
C VAL A 29 -13.54 -8.03 -50.61
N ARG A 30 -13.85 -8.55 -51.82
CA ARG A 30 -13.65 -9.97 -52.13
C ARG A 30 -12.19 -10.40 -52.08
N ARG A 31 -11.27 -9.51 -52.49
CA ARG A 31 -9.83 -9.78 -52.39
C ARG A 31 -9.35 -9.79 -50.94
N LEU A 32 -9.81 -8.82 -50.14
CA LEU A 32 -9.51 -8.78 -48.71
C LEU A 32 -10.09 -9.99 -47.97
N ALA A 33 -11.30 -10.41 -48.33
CA ALA A 33 -11.95 -11.59 -47.79
C ALA A 33 -11.19 -12.89 -48.12
N ALA A 34 -10.60 -12.98 -49.31
CA ALA A 34 -9.79 -14.13 -49.71
C ALA A 34 -8.42 -14.17 -49.01
N ASP A 35 -7.84 -13.01 -48.69
CA ASP A 35 -6.57 -12.93 -47.95
C ASP A 35 -6.77 -13.24 -46.46
N ALA A 36 -7.85 -12.72 -45.85
CA ALA A 36 -8.26 -12.99 -44.46
C ALA A 36 -7.16 -12.86 -43.38
N SER A 37 -6.08 -12.14 -43.71
CA SER A 37 -4.93 -11.95 -42.81
C SER A 37 -5.22 -10.86 -41.77
N ALA A 38 -4.46 -10.85 -40.68
CA ALA A 38 -4.53 -9.80 -39.65
C ALA A 38 -4.43 -8.37 -40.22
N ARG A 39 -3.69 -8.18 -41.33
CA ARG A 39 -3.55 -6.88 -42.01
C ARG A 39 -4.78 -6.50 -42.85
N ALA A 40 -5.56 -7.47 -43.31
CA ALA A 40 -6.79 -7.24 -44.05
C ALA A 40 -7.97 -6.91 -43.11
N VAL A 41 -7.91 -7.35 -41.85
CA VAL A 41 -8.99 -7.19 -40.86
C VAL A 41 -9.46 -5.73 -40.69
N PRO A 42 -8.58 -4.73 -40.48
CA PRO A 42 -9.04 -3.34 -40.36
C PRO A 42 -9.82 -2.85 -41.57
N LEU A 43 -9.39 -3.23 -42.78
CA LEU A 43 -10.07 -2.85 -44.04
C LEU A 43 -11.41 -3.56 -44.20
N LEU A 44 -11.52 -4.82 -43.74
CA LEU A 44 -12.79 -5.54 -43.70
C LEU A 44 -13.76 -4.91 -42.69
N VAL A 45 -13.27 -4.43 -41.54
CA VAL A 45 -14.09 -3.70 -40.56
C VAL A 45 -14.57 -2.35 -41.15
N GLU A 46 -13.71 -1.60 -41.83
CA GLU A 46 -14.11 -0.38 -42.55
C GLU A 46 -15.22 -0.67 -43.58
N ALA A 47 -15.14 -1.80 -44.29
CA ALA A 47 -16.12 -2.20 -45.30
C ALA A 47 -17.52 -2.52 -44.72
N LEU A 48 -17.64 -2.80 -43.41
CA LEU A 48 -18.93 -2.99 -42.75
C LEU A 48 -19.78 -1.70 -42.72
N ALA A 49 -19.15 -0.53 -42.86
CA ALA A 49 -19.83 0.76 -42.94
C ALA A 49 -20.24 1.16 -44.39
N SER A 50 -19.96 0.32 -45.40
CA SER A 50 -20.32 0.62 -46.79
C SER A 50 -21.83 0.71 -47.01
N GLN A 51 -22.26 1.61 -47.90
CA GLN A 51 -23.67 1.70 -48.32
C GLN A 51 -24.07 0.51 -49.21
N ASP A 52 -23.11 -0.16 -49.85
CA ASP A 52 -23.37 -1.32 -50.68
C ASP A 52 -23.60 -2.56 -49.79
N GLY A 53 -24.82 -3.13 -49.88
CA GLY A 53 -25.22 -4.30 -49.11
C GLY A 53 -24.37 -5.55 -49.39
N GLU A 54 -23.90 -5.73 -50.63
CA GLU A 54 -23.07 -6.88 -51.00
C GLU A 54 -21.66 -6.76 -50.39
N VAL A 55 -21.13 -5.53 -50.35
CA VAL A 55 -19.83 -5.25 -49.71
C VAL A 55 -19.89 -5.56 -48.22
N ARG A 56 -20.94 -5.08 -47.53
CA ARG A 56 -21.15 -5.36 -46.10
C ARG A 56 -21.28 -6.85 -45.81
N GLN A 57 -22.12 -7.57 -46.57
CA GLN A 57 -22.30 -9.01 -46.38
C GLN A 57 -21.01 -9.79 -46.62
N THR A 58 -20.25 -9.43 -47.66
CA THR A 58 -18.97 -10.09 -47.95
C THR A 58 -17.96 -9.86 -46.82
N ALA A 59 -17.88 -8.62 -46.31
CA ALA A 59 -17.02 -8.29 -45.18
C ALA A 59 -17.43 -9.02 -43.89
N GLU A 60 -18.72 -9.04 -43.55
CA GLU A 60 -19.24 -9.74 -42.37
C GLU A 60 -18.94 -11.25 -42.46
N ALA A 61 -19.20 -11.88 -43.62
CA ALA A 61 -18.93 -13.29 -43.84
C ALA A 61 -17.43 -13.61 -43.70
N ALA A 62 -16.56 -12.75 -44.23
CA ALA A 62 -15.11 -12.92 -44.13
C ALA A 62 -14.63 -12.84 -42.67
N LEU A 63 -15.08 -11.81 -41.93
CA LEU A 63 -14.74 -11.62 -40.51
C LEU A 63 -15.31 -12.75 -39.63
N ALA A 64 -16.52 -13.21 -39.92
CA ALA A 64 -17.12 -14.36 -39.25
C ALA A 64 -16.39 -15.68 -39.57
N GLY A 65 -15.78 -15.79 -40.75
CA GLY A 65 -15.02 -16.95 -41.19
C GLY A 65 -13.56 -16.99 -40.73
N LEU A 66 -13.05 -15.98 -40.02
CA LEU A 66 -11.67 -15.94 -39.56
C LEU A 66 -11.35 -17.13 -38.64
N LYS A 67 -10.25 -17.83 -38.95
CA LYS A 67 -9.71 -18.96 -38.16
C LYS A 67 -8.29 -18.71 -37.65
N ASP A 68 -7.55 -17.83 -38.33
CA ASP A 68 -6.18 -17.51 -37.96
C ASP A 68 -6.15 -16.73 -36.63
N ARG A 69 -5.25 -17.12 -35.73
CA ARG A 69 -5.18 -16.55 -34.37
C ARG A 69 -4.79 -15.08 -34.39
N GLU A 70 -3.87 -14.68 -35.26
CA GLU A 70 -3.46 -13.27 -35.37
C GLU A 70 -4.59 -12.42 -35.94
N ALA A 71 -5.31 -12.93 -36.95
CA ALA A 71 -6.47 -12.23 -37.51
C ALA A 71 -7.62 -12.08 -36.49
N VAL A 72 -7.87 -13.11 -35.66
CA VAL A 72 -8.85 -13.03 -34.57
C VAL A 72 -8.41 -12.00 -33.52
N SER A 73 -7.16 -12.02 -33.08
CA SER A 73 -6.63 -11.02 -32.14
C SER A 73 -6.74 -9.60 -32.70
N ALA A 74 -6.41 -9.39 -33.97
CA ALA A 74 -6.56 -8.09 -34.63
C ALA A 74 -8.02 -7.61 -34.65
N LEU A 75 -8.99 -8.50 -34.91
CA LEU A 75 -10.40 -8.15 -34.87
C LEU A 75 -10.86 -7.78 -33.46
N CYS A 76 -10.45 -8.56 -32.46
CA CYS A 76 -10.82 -8.31 -31.07
C CYS A 76 -10.18 -7.03 -30.52
N ARG A 77 -8.95 -6.67 -30.90
CA ARG A 77 -8.34 -5.38 -30.54
C ARG A 77 -9.16 -4.19 -31.03
N ILE A 78 -9.63 -4.24 -32.28
CA ILE A 78 -10.54 -3.21 -32.82
C ILE A 78 -11.86 -3.17 -32.02
N ALA A 79 -12.37 -4.34 -31.62
CA ALA A 79 -13.57 -4.42 -30.79
C ALA A 79 -13.37 -3.87 -29.36
N ILE A 80 -12.16 -3.98 -28.79
CA ILE A 80 -11.82 -3.39 -27.48
C ILE A 80 -11.78 -1.85 -27.58
N GLU A 81 -11.27 -1.32 -28.69
CA GLU A 81 -11.22 0.13 -28.93
C GLU A 81 -12.59 0.75 -29.22
N ASP A 82 -13.50 0.00 -29.85
CA ASP A 82 -14.89 0.42 -30.09
C ASP A 82 -15.89 -0.71 -29.72
N PRO A 83 -16.26 -0.82 -28.43
CA PRO A 83 -17.10 -1.91 -27.92
C PRO A 83 -18.52 -1.93 -28.49
N ASN A 84 -19.02 -0.79 -28.98
CA ASN A 84 -20.33 -0.67 -29.62
C ASN A 84 -20.25 -0.75 -31.15
N GLY A 85 -19.04 -0.94 -31.69
CA GLY A 85 -18.75 -0.93 -33.11
C GLY A 85 -19.23 -2.16 -33.87
N ALA A 86 -18.97 -2.16 -35.17
CA ALA A 86 -19.28 -3.29 -36.04
C ALA A 86 -18.40 -4.51 -35.73
N ALA A 87 -17.11 -4.31 -35.41
CA ALA A 87 -16.18 -5.38 -35.04
C ALA A 87 -16.64 -6.14 -33.79
N ALA A 88 -17.00 -5.42 -32.72
CA ALA A 88 -17.49 -6.02 -31.49
C ALA A 88 -18.74 -6.88 -31.70
N ARG A 89 -19.71 -6.39 -32.49
CA ARG A 89 -20.91 -7.16 -32.86
C ARG A 89 -20.58 -8.47 -33.57
N VAL A 90 -19.61 -8.47 -34.48
CA VAL A 90 -19.17 -9.69 -35.18
C VAL A 90 -18.48 -10.66 -34.21
N CYS A 91 -17.60 -10.17 -33.33
CA CYS A 91 -16.94 -11.01 -32.33
C CYS A 91 -17.96 -11.68 -31.40
N VAL A 92 -18.90 -10.90 -30.85
CA VAL A 92 -19.95 -11.40 -29.94
C VAL A 92 -20.84 -12.42 -30.64
N LYS A 93 -21.33 -12.11 -31.86
CA LYS A 93 -22.20 -13.00 -32.63
C LYS A 93 -21.53 -14.34 -32.99
N THR A 94 -20.21 -14.33 -33.19
CA THR A 94 -19.46 -15.51 -33.61
C THR A 94 -18.68 -16.19 -32.48
N GLY A 95 -18.76 -15.68 -31.26
CA GLY A 95 -18.04 -16.20 -30.10
C GLY A 95 -16.51 -16.10 -30.19
N LYS A 96 -15.98 -15.21 -31.03
CA LYS A 96 -14.53 -15.02 -31.18
C LYS A 96 -13.98 -14.21 -30.01
N ARG A 97 -12.85 -14.67 -29.48
CA ARG A 97 -12.18 -14.07 -28.33
C ARG A 97 -10.67 -13.95 -28.57
N PRO A 98 -10.00 -12.96 -27.96
CA PRO A 98 -8.55 -12.91 -27.91
C PRO A 98 -7.97 -14.20 -27.32
N PRO A 99 -6.82 -14.68 -27.83
CA PRO A 99 -6.11 -15.81 -27.22
C PRO A 99 -5.37 -15.42 -25.94
N ASP A 100 -5.05 -14.14 -25.77
CA ASP A 100 -4.38 -13.60 -24.59
C ASP A 100 -5.38 -13.38 -23.43
N PRO A 101 -5.12 -13.88 -22.22
CA PRO A 101 -6.06 -13.78 -21.09
C PRO A 101 -6.40 -12.34 -20.69
N GLU A 102 -5.43 -11.43 -20.74
CA GLU A 102 -5.61 -10.03 -20.37
C GLU A 102 -6.44 -9.27 -21.42
N GLU A 103 -6.14 -9.46 -22.70
CA GLU A 103 -6.98 -8.95 -23.79
C GLU A 103 -8.38 -9.57 -23.75
N CYS A 104 -8.53 -10.85 -23.40
CA CYS A 104 -9.81 -11.53 -23.28
C CYS A 104 -10.65 -10.93 -22.15
N ALA A 105 -10.04 -10.70 -20.98
CA ALA A 105 -10.65 -10.03 -19.84
C ALA A 105 -11.15 -8.63 -20.24
N LEU A 106 -10.30 -7.81 -20.88
CA LEU A 106 -10.70 -6.50 -21.39
C LEU A 106 -11.87 -6.62 -22.37
N PHE A 107 -11.78 -7.51 -23.37
CA PHE A 107 -12.81 -7.70 -24.38
C PHE A 107 -14.17 -8.07 -23.76
N LEU A 108 -14.22 -9.07 -22.89
CA LEU A 108 -15.47 -9.50 -22.25
C LEU A 108 -16.06 -8.38 -21.39
N PHE A 109 -15.20 -7.64 -20.67
CA PHE A 109 -15.64 -6.56 -19.79
C PHE A 109 -16.20 -5.37 -20.58
N VAL A 110 -15.47 -4.84 -21.57
CA VAL A 110 -15.92 -3.67 -22.35
C VAL A 110 -17.11 -3.96 -23.27
N THR A 111 -17.24 -5.21 -23.75
CA THR A 111 -18.42 -5.64 -24.53
C THR A 111 -19.62 -6.03 -23.66
N ARG A 112 -19.54 -5.80 -22.34
CA ARG A 112 -20.58 -6.07 -21.34
C ARG A 112 -21.02 -7.54 -21.24
N GLN A 113 -20.13 -8.48 -21.59
CA GLN A 113 -20.33 -9.91 -21.37
C GLN A 113 -19.92 -10.30 -19.94
N LEU A 114 -20.51 -9.61 -18.94
CA LEU A 114 -20.09 -9.70 -17.54
C LEU A 114 -20.25 -11.11 -16.96
N ASP A 115 -21.26 -11.86 -17.37
CA ASP A 115 -21.47 -13.23 -16.89
C ASP A 115 -20.35 -14.17 -17.33
N ALA A 116 -19.88 -14.03 -18.58
CA ALA A 116 -18.73 -14.79 -19.07
C ALA A 116 -17.42 -14.30 -18.44
N TYR A 117 -17.27 -12.99 -18.25
CA TYR A 117 -16.11 -12.40 -17.60
C TYR A 117 -15.92 -12.93 -16.18
N PHE A 118 -16.95 -12.85 -15.32
CA PHE A 118 -16.83 -13.26 -13.91
C PHE A 118 -16.72 -14.78 -13.70
N GLN A 119 -17.01 -15.60 -14.73
CA GLN A 119 -16.70 -17.02 -14.72
C GLN A 119 -15.20 -17.29 -14.89
N GLU A 120 -14.48 -16.38 -15.57
CA GLU A 120 -13.06 -16.53 -15.90
C GLU A 120 -12.15 -15.72 -14.96
N ASP A 121 -12.55 -14.50 -14.58
CA ASP A 121 -11.77 -13.59 -13.73
C ASP A 121 -12.66 -12.93 -12.66
N PHE A 122 -12.81 -13.62 -11.52
CA PHE A 122 -13.69 -13.17 -10.44
C PHE A 122 -13.11 -12.03 -9.59
N GLU A 123 -11.78 -11.88 -9.52
CA GLU A 123 -11.08 -10.88 -8.69
C GLU A 123 -10.39 -9.79 -9.48
N PHE A 124 -10.64 -9.71 -10.79
CA PHE A 124 -10.00 -8.73 -11.68
C PHE A 124 -8.47 -8.90 -11.79
N GLN A 125 -7.98 -10.14 -11.65
CA GLN A 125 -6.56 -10.49 -11.71
C GLN A 125 -5.96 -10.19 -13.08
N ASN A 126 -6.71 -10.46 -14.15
CA ASN A 126 -6.29 -10.19 -15.52
C ASN A 126 -6.75 -8.80 -15.98
N LEU A 127 -7.91 -8.33 -15.51
CA LEU A 127 -8.45 -7.03 -15.94
C LEU A 127 -7.68 -5.83 -15.41
N ARG A 128 -7.21 -5.86 -14.15
CA ARG A 128 -6.44 -4.74 -13.55
C ARG A 128 -5.12 -4.46 -14.28
N PRO A 129 -4.20 -5.42 -14.47
CA PRO A 129 -2.95 -5.16 -15.18
C PRO A 129 -3.20 -4.75 -16.64
N ALA A 130 -4.26 -5.29 -17.27
CA ALA A 130 -4.65 -4.91 -18.61
C ALA A 130 -5.18 -3.46 -18.67
N TYR A 131 -5.97 -3.04 -17.67
CA TYR A 131 -6.48 -1.67 -17.53
C TYR A 131 -5.35 -0.66 -17.31
N ASP A 132 -4.35 -0.99 -16.48
CA ASP A 132 -3.23 -0.09 -16.19
C ASP A 132 -2.36 0.18 -17.42
N ARG A 133 -2.19 -0.84 -18.27
CA ARG A 133 -1.45 -0.72 -19.54
C ARG A 133 -2.29 -0.15 -20.69
N ALA A 134 -3.61 -0.09 -20.54
CA ALA A 134 -4.50 0.33 -21.59
C ALA A 134 -4.46 1.84 -21.85
N GLY A 135 -4.68 2.23 -23.11
CA GLY A 135 -4.83 3.63 -23.51
C GLY A 135 -6.10 4.28 -22.94
N GLU A 136 -6.13 5.61 -22.93
CA GLU A 136 -7.19 6.42 -22.30
C GLU A 136 -8.60 6.06 -22.77
N LYS A 137 -8.80 5.79 -24.07
CA LYS A 137 -10.10 5.37 -24.62
C LYS A 137 -10.63 4.08 -24.00
N VAL A 138 -9.79 3.04 -23.97
CA VAL A 138 -10.16 1.72 -23.43
C VAL A 138 -10.41 1.82 -21.93
N ARG A 139 -9.57 2.58 -21.20
CA ARG A 139 -9.81 2.89 -19.79
C ARG A 139 -11.16 3.58 -19.57
N GLY A 140 -11.53 4.51 -20.45
CA GLY A 140 -12.85 5.15 -20.46
C GLY A 140 -13.99 4.15 -20.57
N HIS A 141 -13.90 3.18 -21.49
CA HIS A 141 -14.91 2.13 -21.65
C HIS A 141 -15.01 1.22 -20.43
N VAL A 142 -13.89 0.78 -19.85
CA VAL A 142 -13.88 0.01 -18.60
C VAL A 142 -14.57 0.80 -17.49
N MET A 143 -14.26 2.08 -17.35
CA MET A 143 -14.89 2.94 -16.35
C MET A 143 -16.38 3.15 -16.55
N GLU A 144 -16.86 3.19 -17.80
CA GLU A 144 -18.28 3.25 -18.10
C GLU A 144 -19.01 2.00 -17.58
N VAL A 145 -18.41 0.82 -17.76
CA VAL A 145 -18.96 -0.45 -17.27
C VAL A 145 -18.90 -0.52 -15.75
N VAL A 146 -17.80 -0.09 -15.11
CA VAL A 146 -17.70 -0.04 -13.64
C VAL A 146 -18.75 0.90 -13.05
N ARG A 147 -19.03 2.03 -13.71
CA ARG A 147 -20.03 3.03 -13.28
C ARG A 147 -21.46 2.69 -13.69
N SER A 148 -21.69 1.57 -14.38
CA SER A 148 -23.03 1.15 -14.82
C SER A 148 -23.97 0.78 -13.67
N GLY A 149 -23.44 0.58 -12.46
CA GLY A 149 -24.21 0.23 -11.26
C GLY A 149 -24.32 -1.28 -10.99
N ASP A 150 -23.67 -2.13 -11.78
CA ASP A 150 -23.56 -3.56 -11.47
C ASP A 150 -22.77 -3.77 -10.17
N ARG A 151 -23.40 -4.43 -9.19
CA ARG A 151 -22.81 -4.68 -7.87
C ARG A 151 -21.53 -5.50 -7.95
N ARG A 152 -21.39 -6.38 -8.95
CA ARG A 152 -20.19 -7.21 -9.14
C ARG A 152 -18.97 -6.37 -9.50
N CYS A 153 -19.16 -5.28 -10.23
CA CYS A 153 -18.09 -4.36 -10.62
C CYS A 153 -17.61 -3.44 -9.49
N GLN A 154 -18.31 -3.40 -8.34
CA GLN A 154 -17.93 -2.55 -7.20
C GLN A 154 -16.57 -2.95 -6.60
N GLY A 155 -16.15 -4.21 -6.76
CA GLY A 155 -14.85 -4.70 -6.29
C GLY A 155 -13.67 -4.31 -7.18
N PHE A 156 -13.89 -3.66 -8.33
CA PHE A 156 -12.83 -3.38 -9.30
C PHE A 156 -11.69 -2.55 -8.69
N PHE A 157 -12.03 -1.51 -7.93
CA PHE A 157 -11.08 -0.66 -7.18
C PHE A 157 -10.79 -1.16 -5.74
N GLY A 158 -11.18 -2.40 -5.42
CA GLY A 158 -11.13 -2.90 -4.04
C GLY A 158 -12.13 -2.20 -3.12
N ARG A 159 -12.28 -2.69 -1.89
CA ARG A 159 -13.00 -1.94 -0.86
C ARG A 159 -12.09 -0.82 -0.38
N ARG A 160 -12.54 0.43 -0.51
CA ARG A 160 -11.90 1.53 0.21
C ARG A 160 -12.08 1.29 1.71
N LYS A 161 -10.96 1.11 2.40
CA LYS A 161 -10.92 1.05 3.85
C LYS A 161 -10.21 2.31 4.35
N PRO A 162 -10.65 2.91 5.46
CA PRO A 162 -9.86 3.94 6.11
C PRO A 162 -8.52 3.35 6.56
N LEU A 163 -7.43 4.15 6.57
CA LEU A 163 -6.10 3.70 7.02
C LEU A 163 -6.13 2.97 8.36
N THR A 164 -7.02 3.39 9.26
CA THR A 164 -7.19 2.86 10.61
C THR A 164 -7.64 1.41 10.65
N GLU A 165 -8.22 0.90 9.57
CA GLU A 165 -8.66 -0.50 9.41
C GLU A 165 -7.68 -1.35 8.59
N CYS A 166 -6.66 -0.73 7.99
CA CYS A 166 -5.64 -1.42 7.23
C CYS A 166 -4.66 -2.16 8.16
N ASN A 167 -4.25 -3.36 7.76
CA ASN A 167 -3.17 -4.09 8.42
C ASN A 167 -1.78 -3.55 8.03
N ASP A 168 -0.75 -3.98 8.75
CA ASP A 168 0.64 -3.52 8.56
C ASP A 168 1.19 -3.75 7.13
N ALA A 169 0.70 -4.76 6.40
CA ALA A 169 1.12 -5.06 5.03
C ALA A 169 0.38 -4.17 4.00
N GLU A 170 -0.93 -3.97 4.19
CA GLU A 170 -1.75 -3.06 3.38
C GLU A 170 -1.19 -1.62 3.44
N ILE A 171 -0.78 -1.15 4.63
CA ILE A 171 -0.19 0.19 4.81
C ILE A 171 1.15 0.32 4.06
N ARG A 172 2.01 -0.70 4.11
CA ARG A 172 3.31 -0.68 3.41
C ARG A 172 3.13 -0.64 1.90
N LEU A 173 2.24 -1.47 1.38
CA LEU A 173 1.94 -1.51 -0.06
C LEU A 173 1.38 -0.17 -0.56
N ALA A 174 0.46 0.45 0.20
CA ALA A 174 -0.05 1.78 -0.12
C ALA A 174 1.05 2.85 -0.18
N ILE A 175 2.02 2.79 0.74
CA ILE A 175 3.18 3.69 0.75
C ILE A 175 4.08 3.44 -0.46
N GLU A 176 4.40 2.19 -0.75
CA GLU A 176 5.23 1.80 -1.90
C GLU A 176 4.60 2.23 -3.23
N SER A 177 3.30 2.01 -3.38
CA SER A 177 2.48 2.46 -4.51
C SER A 177 2.55 3.98 -4.67
N GLY A 178 2.26 4.73 -3.60
CA GLY A 178 2.31 6.20 -3.61
C GLY A 178 3.70 6.75 -3.95
N LEU A 179 4.77 6.11 -3.45
CA LEU A 179 6.15 6.48 -3.77
C LEU A 179 6.51 6.18 -5.23
N LYS A 180 6.08 5.03 -5.76
CA LYS A 180 6.30 4.60 -7.16
C LYS A 180 5.63 5.55 -8.15
N HIS A 181 4.44 6.04 -7.82
CA HIS A 181 3.66 6.93 -8.68
C HIS A 181 3.83 8.42 -8.39
N HIS A 182 4.69 8.79 -7.42
CA HIS A 182 4.92 10.17 -7.00
C HIS A 182 3.64 10.91 -6.56
N ASP A 183 2.71 10.20 -5.92
CA ASP A 183 1.44 10.76 -5.42
C ASP A 183 1.65 11.47 -4.06
N TRP A 184 2.44 12.53 -4.08
CA TRP A 184 2.84 13.29 -2.89
C TRP A 184 1.66 13.84 -2.07
N PRO A 185 0.57 14.36 -2.68
CA PRO A 185 -0.60 14.80 -1.93
C PRO A 185 -1.19 13.67 -1.07
N LYS A 186 -1.44 12.49 -1.66
CA LYS A 186 -1.99 11.35 -0.91
C LYS A 186 -1.03 10.82 0.14
N LEU A 187 0.27 10.77 -0.15
CA LEU A 187 1.27 10.37 0.84
C LEU A 187 1.32 11.34 2.03
N PHE A 188 1.11 12.63 1.79
CA PHE A 188 1.08 13.64 2.83
C PHE A 188 -0.21 13.61 3.66
N ASP A 189 -1.34 13.30 3.02
CA ASP A 189 -2.59 13.02 3.74
C ASP A 189 -2.43 11.76 4.63
N ALA A 190 -1.80 10.70 4.09
CA ALA A 190 -1.42 9.51 4.86
C ALA A 190 -0.58 9.86 6.10
N PHE A 191 0.43 10.71 5.88
CA PHE A 191 1.46 11.07 6.85
C PHE A 191 0.84 11.65 8.13
N GLN A 192 -0.26 12.39 8.00
CA GLN A 192 -0.95 13.03 9.11
C GLN A 192 -1.80 12.08 9.95
N VAL A 193 -2.10 10.87 9.43
CA VAL A 193 -3.08 9.93 9.99
C VAL A 193 -2.41 8.68 10.54
N MET A 194 -1.39 8.17 9.85
CA MET A 194 -0.76 6.89 10.15
C MET A 194 0.27 6.94 11.29
N PRO A 195 0.60 5.78 11.90
CA PRO A 195 1.62 5.69 12.93
C PRO A 195 3.00 6.18 12.48
N LEU A 196 3.76 6.76 13.41
CA LEU A 196 5.09 7.31 13.15
C LEU A 196 6.10 6.29 12.61
N LYS A 197 5.93 5.00 12.91
CA LYS A 197 6.75 3.93 12.28
C LYS A 197 6.72 3.97 10.75
N TYR A 198 5.62 4.43 10.17
CA TYR A 198 5.42 4.53 8.72
C TYR A 198 5.55 5.96 8.20
N SER A 199 5.02 6.94 8.93
CA SER A 199 5.00 8.33 8.48
C SER A 199 6.35 9.03 8.61
N PHE A 200 7.13 8.77 9.67
CA PHE A 200 8.40 9.46 9.86
C PHE A 200 9.43 9.18 8.74
N PRO A 201 9.59 7.94 8.21
CA PRO A 201 10.45 7.69 7.06
C PRO A 201 10.08 8.46 5.79
N LEU A 202 8.81 8.84 5.61
CA LEU A 202 8.37 9.61 4.44
C LEU A 202 8.93 11.03 4.41
N LEU A 203 9.31 11.61 5.57
CA LEU A 203 9.89 12.95 5.64
C LEU A 203 11.16 13.09 4.80
N GLU A 204 11.94 12.01 4.69
CA GLU A 204 13.13 12.01 3.84
C GLU A 204 12.77 11.94 2.35
N GLN A 205 11.70 11.23 2.00
CA GLN A 205 11.21 11.18 0.62
C GLN A 205 10.64 12.53 0.19
N PHE A 206 9.88 13.19 1.08
CA PHE A 206 9.40 14.55 0.88
C PHE A 206 10.55 15.54 0.66
N ARG A 207 11.59 15.50 1.51
CA ARG A 207 12.79 16.33 1.37
C ARG A 207 13.48 16.14 0.01
N LYS A 208 13.60 14.90 -0.46
CA LYS A 208 14.20 14.58 -1.77
C LYS A 208 13.34 15.02 -2.96
N SER A 209 12.01 14.93 -2.81
CA SER A 209 11.07 15.27 -3.88
C SER A 209 10.98 16.78 -4.15
N GLY A 210 11.25 17.61 -3.13
CA GLY A 210 11.05 19.07 -3.22
C GLY A 210 9.57 19.50 -3.34
N TRP A 211 8.62 18.58 -3.14
CA TRP A 211 7.19 18.87 -3.17
C TRP A 211 6.78 19.78 -1.99
N GLU A 212 5.77 20.64 -2.18
CA GLU A 212 5.14 21.40 -1.10
C GLU A 212 3.60 21.42 -1.24
N PRO A 213 2.85 21.40 -0.12
CA PRO A 213 1.39 21.54 -0.16
C PRO A 213 0.94 22.91 -0.71
N GLY A 214 -0.21 22.91 -1.40
CA GLY A 214 -0.82 24.12 -1.96
C GLY A 214 -1.47 25.04 -0.92
N LYS A 215 -1.99 24.49 0.19
CA LYS A 215 -2.64 25.24 1.28
C LYS A 215 -1.61 25.73 2.30
N GLU A 216 -1.77 26.96 2.79
CA GLU A 216 -0.78 27.63 3.67
C GLU A 216 -0.67 26.98 5.05
N ASP A 217 -1.79 26.61 5.68
CA ASP A 217 -1.80 26.00 7.01
C ASP A 217 -1.08 24.64 6.99
N ILE A 218 -1.39 23.84 5.97
CA ILE A 218 -0.78 22.52 5.74
C ILE A 218 0.70 22.65 5.35
N ARG A 219 1.07 23.70 4.61
CA ARG A 219 2.47 24.01 4.26
C ARG A 219 3.29 24.35 5.50
N SER A 220 2.71 25.04 6.48
CA SER A 220 3.37 25.34 7.75
C SER A 220 3.64 24.06 8.55
N LEU A 221 2.66 23.15 8.60
CA LEU A 221 2.84 21.82 9.19
C LEU A 221 3.95 21.04 8.48
N TYR A 222 3.93 20.99 7.14
CA TYR A 222 4.91 20.30 6.32
C TYR A 222 6.34 20.78 6.60
N ARG A 223 6.58 22.11 6.56
CA ARG A 223 7.89 22.70 6.83
C ARG A 223 8.33 22.48 8.28
N GLY A 224 7.41 22.58 9.23
CA GLY A 224 7.66 22.28 10.64
C GLY A 224 8.11 20.84 10.85
N ALA A 225 7.40 19.87 10.27
CA ALA A 225 7.77 18.46 10.36
C ALA A 225 9.14 18.16 9.74
N LEU A 226 9.46 18.76 8.59
CA LEU A 226 10.78 18.65 7.98
C LEU A 226 11.89 19.27 8.84
N ALA A 227 11.65 20.43 9.45
CA ALA A 227 12.60 21.08 10.35
C ALA A 227 12.87 20.24 11.61
N GLU A 228 11.79 19.75 12.24
CA GLU A 228 11.89 18.96 13.47
C GLU A 228 12.55 17.59 13.25
N SER A 229 12.43 17.02 12.06
CA SER A 229 13.09 15.75 11.70
C SER A 229 14.61 15.87 11.55
N ALA A 230 15.14 17.06 11.24
CA ALA A 230 16.58 17.35 11.08
C ALA A 230 17.39 16.28 10.28
N GLY A 231 16.77 15.58 9.33
CA GLY A 231 17.41 14.52 8.54
C GLY A 231 17.73 13.24 9.33
N GLN A 232 17.17 13.08 10.53
CA GLN A 232 17.31 11.87 11.32
C GLN A 232 16.39 10.79 10.74
N SER A 233 16.92 9.58 10.57
CA SER A 233 16.12 8.39 10.30
C SER A 233 15.64 7.76 11.60
N LEU A 234 14.44 7.18 11.61
CA LEU A 234 14.04 6.30 12.71
C LEU A 234 15.08 5.18 12.87
N PRO A 235 15.38 4.73 14.09
CA PRO A 235 15.97 3.41 14.24
C PRO A 235 15.05 2.41 13.54
N SER A 236 15.60 1.55 12.68
CA SER A 236 14.91 0.34 12.24
C SER A 236 14.35 -0.36 13.47
N SER A 237 13.11 -0.90 13.38
CA SER A 237 12.45 -1.68 14.46
C SER A 237 13.52 -2.44 15.22
N PRO A 238 13.64 -2.27 16.56
CA PRO A 238 14.86 -2.59 17.25
C PRO A 238 15.25 -4.02 16.91
N GLN A 239 16.26 -4.17 16.03
CA GLN A 239 17.14 -5.29 16.27
C GLN A 239 17.65 -5.01 17.68
N PRO A 240 17.47 -5.97 18.61
CA PRO A 240 17.99 -5.80 19.95
C PRO A 240 19.40 -5.26 19.77
N PRO A 241 19.75 -4.10 20.37
CA PRO A 241 21.09 -3.58 20.24
C PRO A 241 22.01 -4.76 20.56
N PRO A 242 23.11 -4.99 19.81
CA PRO A 242 24.10 -5.97 20.28
C PRO A 242 24.34 -5.58 21.74
N PRO A 243 24.09 -6.52 22.66
CA PRO A 243 23.85 -6.21 24.06
C PRO A 243 24.91 -5.23 24.49
N SER A 244 24.54 -4.06 25.04
CA SER A 244 25.56 -3.17 25.58
C SER A 244 26.38 -4.04 26.55
N SER A 245 27.61 -4.35 26.16
CA SER A 245 28.27 -5.60 26.56
C SER A 245 28.45 -5.72 28.06
N VAL A 246 28.31 -4.60 28.76
CA VAL A 246 28.46 -4.46 30.20
C VAL A 246 27.15 -4.69 30.96
N PHE A 247 25.99 -4.21 30.48
CA PHE A 247 24.72 -4.34 31.23
C PHE A 247 24.20 -5.77 31.18
N GLU A 248 24.15 -6.35 29.98
CA GLU A 248 23.71 -7.74 29.78
C GLU A 248 24.73 -8.74 30.32
N SER A 249 26.04 -8.46 30.24
CA SER A 249 27.06 -9.28 30.92
C SER A 249 26.84 -9.27 32.42
N ARG A 250 26.52 -8.12 33.04
CA ARG A 250 26.23 -8.06 34.47
C ARG A 250 24.94 -8.80 34.83
N LEU A 251 23.89 -8.70 34.02
CA LEU A 251 22.67 -9.50 34.21
C LEU A 251 22.96 -11.00 34.11
N ALA A 252 23.74 -11.42 33.11
CA ALA A 252 24.14 -12.80 32.91
C ALA A 252 25.04 -13.30 34.04
N GLU A 253 26.04 -12.52 34.47
CA GLU A 253 26.90 -12.79 35.63
C GLU A 253 26.08 -12.96 36.92
N GLY A 254 24.98 -12.21 37.07
CA GLY A 254 24.03 -12.42 38.15
C GLY A 254 23.35 -13.79 38.11
N ARG A 255 22.92 -14.21 36.91
CA ARG A 255 22.23 -15.49 36.68
C ARG A 255 23.14 -16.70 36.81
N THR A 256 24.43 -16.58 36.48
CA THR A 256 25.36 -17.72 36.38
C THR A 256 26.56 -17.67 37.34
N GLY A 257 26.82 -16.53 37.98
CA GLY A 257 27.95 -16.31 38.89
C GLY A 257 27.65 -16.66 40.34
N ASP A 258 28.48 -16.17 41.28
CA ASP A 258 28.40 -16.52 42.70
C ASP A 258 27.06 -16.13 43.37
N LEU A 259 26.44 -15.03 42.92
CA LEU A 259 25.14 -14.57 43.41
C LEU A 259 24.00 -15.53 43.06
N SER A 260 24.12 -16.34 42.01
CA SER A 260 23.12 -17.34 41.63
C SER A 260 22.97 -18.47 42.65
N ARG A 261 24.00 -18.68 43.49
CA ARG A 261 24.01 -19.72 44.54
C ARG A 261 23.34 -19.27 45.83
N LEU A 262 23.12 -17.96 45.99
CA LEU A 262 22.49 -17.39 47.18
C LEU A 262 20.96 -17.56 47.13
N GLY A 263 20.35 -17.62 48.31
CA GLY A 263 18.89 -17.64 48.47
C GLY A 263 18.27 -16.26 48.25
N GLU A 264 16.98 -16.23 47.90
CA GLU A 264 16.23 -14.99 47.66
C GLU A 264 16.31 -14.01 48.84
N ALA A 265 16.15 -14.49 50.07
CA ALA A 265 16.23 -13.66 51.28
C ALA A 265 17.60 -12.97 51.45
N GLU A 266 18.68 -13.67 51.10
CA GLU A 266 20.04 -13.13 51.21
C GLU A 266 20.35 -12.11 50.10
N LEU A 267 19.83 -12.35 48.89
CA LEU A 267 19.92 -11.40 47.78
C LEU A 267 19.16 -10.09 48.11
N LEU A 268 17.99 -10.19 48.74
CA LEU A 268 17.21 -9.03 49.16
C LEU A 268 17.86 -8.25 50.30
N GLN A 269 18.59 -8.90 51.20
CA GLN A 269 19.36 -8.20 52.24
C GLN A 269 20.54 -7.41 51.66
N ARG A 270 21.14 -7.88 50.56
CA ARG A 270 22.29 -7.23 49.92
C ARG A 270 21.91 -6.08 48.99
N LEU A 271 20.71 -6.13 48.40
CA LEU A 271 20.24 -5.16 47.40
C LEU A 271 20.29 -3.68 47.84
N PRO A 272 19.92 -3.29 49.08
CA PRO A 272 19.93 -1.88 49.49
C PRO A 272 21.32 -1.24 49.57
N ASN A 273 22.36 -2.04 49.83
CA ASN A 273 23.74 -1.57 50.00
C ASN A 273 24.60 -1.83 48.76
N ALA A 274 24.04 -2.43 47.71
CA ALA A 274 24.77 -2.81 46.51
C ALA A 274 25.10 -1.59 45.64
N THR A 275 26.31 -1.60 45.06
CA THR A 275 26.64 -0.62 44.01
C THR A 275 25.72 -0.81 42.80
N PRO A 276 25.44 0.23 41.97
CA PRO A 276 24.54 0.06 40.82
C PRO A 276 24.90 -1.10 39.88
N PRO A 277 26.19 -1.36 39.55
CA PRO A 277 26.59 -2.56 38.80
C PRO A 277 26.27 -3.88 39.49
N GLU A 278 26.49 -3.97 40.80
CA GLU A 278 26.24 -5.15 41.61
C GLU A 278 24.74 -5.40 41.80
N GLY A 279 23.96 -4.32 41.98
CA GLY A 279 22.51 -4.35 42.01
C GLY A 279 21.90 -4.95 40.75
N VAL A 280 22.46 -4.65 39.56
CA VAL A 280 22.05 -5.30 38.30
C VAL A 280 22.32 -6.81 38.33
N LYS A 281 23.46 -7.26 38.87
CA LYS A 281 23.75 -8.70 39.02
C LYS A 281 22.78 -9.37 40.00
N ILE A 282 22.48 -8.70 41.12
CA ILE A 282 21.50 -9.20 42.11
C ILE A 282 20.12 -9.35 41.47
N VAL A 283 19.68 -8.38 40.68
CA VAL A 283 18.41 -8.46 39.94
C VAL A 283 18.42 -9.61 38.93
N GLY A 284 19.54 -9.84 38.24
CA GLY A 284 19.72 -11.00 37.37
C GLY A 284 19.53 -12.33 38.10
N ALA A 285 20.09 -12.46 39.32
CA ALA A 285 19.94 -13.64 40.17
C ALA A 285 18.49 -13.80 40.71
N LEU A 286 17.87 -12.69 41.13
CA LEU A 286 16.48 -12.66 41.63
C LEU A 286 15.48 -13.02 40.54
N ALA A 287 15.65 -12.53 39.32
CA ALA A 287 14.73 -12.81 38.21
C ALA A 287 14.65 -14.30 37.84
N ALA A 288 15.70 -15.09 38.11
CA ALA A 288 15.70 -16.54 37.91
C ALA A 288 14.99 -17.32 39.03
N LYS A 289 14.75 -16.69 40.19
CA LYS A 289 14.29 -17.34 41.43
C LYS A 289 12.93 -16.84 41.91
N SER A 290 12.57 -15.60 41.59
CA SER A 290 11.39 -14.92 42.09
C SER A 290 10.32 -14.76 41.01
N ALA A 291 9.06 -14.93 41.38
CA ALA A 291 7.95 -14.69 40.48
C ALA A 291 7.76 -13.18 40.24
N PRO A 292 7.23 -12.77 39.07
CA PRO A 292 6.90 -11.37 38.82
C PRO A 292 5.87 -10.84 39.82
N GLY A 293 6.09 -9.63 40.36
CA GLY A 293 5.20 -9.03 41.38
C GLY A 293 5.37 -9.57 42.81
N SER A 294 6.43 -10.34 43.06
CA SER A 294 6.83 -10.79 44.40
C SER A 294 7.42 -9.66 45.26
N ASN A 295 7.67 -9.94 46.54
CA ASN A 295 8.41 -9.02 47.42
C ASN A 295 9.76 -8.58 46.84
N ALA A 296 10.41 -9.46 46.06
CA ALA A 296 11.62 -9.11 45.34
C ALA A 296 11.37 -8.07 44.25
N ALA A 297 10.24 -8.15 43.52
CA ALA A 297 9.85 -7.14 42.56
C ALA A 297 9.60 -5.78 43.24
N SER A 298 8.91 -5.76 44.38
CA SER A 298 8.67 -4.53 45.15
C SER A 298 9.98 -3.91 45.67
N ALA A 299 10.92 -4.74 46.16
CA ALA A 299 12.24 -4.27 46.61
C ALA A 299 13.08 -3.70 45.47
N VAL A 300 13.02 -4.31 44.29
CA VAL A 300 13.71 -3.82 43.08
C VAL A 300 13.08 -2.52 42.59
N GLN A 301 11.74 -2.41 42.59
CA GLN A 301 11.03 -1.17 42.23
C GLN A 301 11.33 0.00 43.16
N GLY A 302 11.45 -0.27 44.47
CA GLY A 302 11.79 0.72 45.49
C GLY A 302 13.29 1.07 45.60
N SER A 303 14.15 0.48 44.76
CA SER A 303 15.59 0.77 44.79
C SER A 303 15.86 2.24 44.45
N PRO A 304 16.78 2.95 45.14
CA PRO A 304 17.09 4.36 44.84
C PRO A 304 17.80 4.55 43.49
N HIS A 305 18.37 3.49 42.91
CA HIS A 305 19.16 3.56 41.69
C HIS A 305 18.37 3.11 40.44
N TRP A 306 18.24 4.01 39.46
CA TRP A 306 17.48 3.77 38.22
C TRP A 306 17.94 2.55 37.42
N LEU A 307 19.25 2.24 37.45
CA LEU A 307 19.83 1.10 36.73
C LEU A 307 19.33 -0.25 37.27
N VAL A 308 19.12 -0.34 38.58
CA VAL A 308 18.59 -1.54 39.26
C VAL A 308 17.12 -1.72 38.93
N ARG A 309 16.36 -0.61 38.89
CA ARG A 309 14.95 -0.61 38.50
C ARG A 309 14.78 -1.01 37.04
N LEU A 310 15.61 -0.48 36.13
CA LEU A 310 15.67 -0.87 34.72
C LEU A 310 15.93 -2.37 34.55
N ALA A 311 16.88 -2.93 35.30
CA ALA A 311 17.15 -4.37 35.31
C ALA A 311 15.92 -5.19 35.71
N GLY A 312 15.11 -4.70 36.67
CA GLY A 312 13.89 -5.37 37.10
C GLY A 312 12.84 -5.49 35.98
N TYR A 313 12.67 -4.42 35.20
CA TYR A 313 11.77 -4.44 34.04
C TYR A 313 12.34 -5.25 32.86
N ALA A 314 13.64 -5.10 32.57
CA ALA A 314 14.31 -5.80 31.47
C ALA A 314 14.29 -7.33 31.65
N THR A 315 14.29 -7.80 32.90
CA THR A 315 14.24 -9.24 33.23
C THR A 315 12.83 -9.79 33.38
N GLY A 316 11.79 -8.94 33.33
CA GLY A 316 10.39 -9.34 33.53
C GLY A 316 10.01 -9.61 35.00
N LEU A 317 10.93 -9.38 35.96
CA LEU A 317 10.66 -9.50 37.39
C LEU A 317 9.68 -8.40 37.86
N CYS A 318 9.81 -7.20 37.32
CA CYS A 318 8.87 -6.10 37.53
C CYS A 318 7.84 -6.10 36.38
N ARG A 319 6.55 -6.22 36.72
CA ARG A 319 5.45 -6.12 35.73
C ARG A 319 5.01 -4.67 35.51
N PHE A 320 4.46 -4.43 34.33
CA PHE A 320 3.69 -3.24 34.01
C PHE A 320 2.28 -3.39 34.59
N ASP A 321 1.91 -2.53 35.53
CA ASP A 321 0.52 -2.40 35.98
C ASP A 321 0.02 -1.01 35.58
N ILE A 322 -0.92 -0.97 34.64
CA ILE A 322 -1.50 0.24 34.07
C ILE A 322 -2.46 0.92 35.06
N THR A 323 -2.82 0.25 36.16
CA THR A 323 -3.87 0.70 37.09
C THR A 323 -3.37 1.35 38.37
N GLN A 324 -2.06 1.30 38.65
CA GLN A 324 -1.46 1.87 39.86
C GLN A 324 -0.81 3.23 39.58
N ASP A 325 -1.66 4.25 39.44
CA ASP A 325 -1.28 5.62 39.08
C ASP A 325 -1.01 6.52 40.32
N ALA A 326 -0.77 5.94 41.50
CA ALA A 326 -0.77 6.70 42.77
C ALA A 326 0.61 7.21 43.22
N VAL A 327 1.70 6.80 42.57
CA VAL A 327 3.04 7.31 42.91
C VAL A 327 3.57 8.06 41.69
N LYS A 328 3.74 9.38 41.83
CA LYS A 328 4.65 10.16 40.99
C LYS A 328 6.05 9.58 41.19
N ASP A 329 6.34 8.53 40.45
CA ASP A 329 7.49 7.69 40.63
C ASP A 329 8.68 8.29 39.87
N ASP A 330 9.83 8.40 40.53
CA ASP A 330 11.14 8.77 39.95
C ASP A 330 11.56 7.81 38.80
N ASN A 331 10.74 6.80 38.51
CA ASN A 331 10.82 5.87 37.39
C ASN A 331 10.22 6.34 36.08
N HIS A 332 9.57 7.50 36.00
CA HIS A 332 8.97 8.02 34.75
C HIS A 332 9.90 7.86 33.53
N TRP A 333 11.18 8.19 33.68
CA TRP A 333 12.17 8.12 32.59
C TRP A 333 12.57 6.70 32.18
N VAL A 334 12.66 5.78 33.13
CA VAL A 334 12.91 4.36 32.86
C VAL A 334 11.69 3.76 32.16
N ARG A 335 10.48 4.17 32.56
CA ARG A 335 9.22 3.82 31.89
C ARG A 335 9.24 4.33 30.45
N GLU A 336 9.65 5.57 30.22
CA GLU A 336 9.71 6.19 28.88
C GLU A 336 10.75 5.56 27.93
N LEU A 337 11.89 5.12 28.46
CA LEU A 337 12.97 4.48 27.69
C LEU A 337 12.64 3.04 27.28
N VAL A 338 11.96 2.30 28.16
CA VAL A 338 11.48 0.94 27.86
C VAL A 338 10.21 0.99 26.99
N SER A 339 9.43 2.06 27.10
CA SER A 339 8.24 2.33 26.28
C SER A 339 8.56 3.14 25.01
N ALA A 340 9.60 2.83 24.25
CA ALA A 340 9.82 3.48 22.94
C ALA A 340 8.78 3.02 21.88
N THR A 341 8.24 1.81 22.05
CA THR A 341 7.26 1.17 21.16
C THR A 341 5.90 1.87 21.02
N PRO A 342 5.26 2.45 22.07
CA PRO A 342 3.97 3.11 21.96
C PRO A 342 4.01 4.38 21.11
N VAL A 343 5.09 5.17 21.14
CA VAL A 343 5.14 6.45 20.39
C VAL A 343 5.19 6.23 18.88
N LEU A 344 5.88 5.19 18.43
CA LEU A 344 5.99 4.86 16.99
C LEU A 344 4.74 4.15 16.45
N GLU A 345 4.05 3.39 17.31
CA GLU A 345 2.80 2.69 16.99
C GLU A 345 1.56 3.58 17.19
N PHE A 346 1.71 4.75 17.82
CA PHE A 346 0.62 5.66 18.11
C PHE A 346 0.03 6.24 16.82
N TRP A 347 -1.30 6.20 16.71
CA TRP A 347 -2.06 6.74 15.60
C TRP A 347 -2.42 8.20 15.88
N PRO A 348 -1.82 9.20 15.19
CA PRO A 348 -2.18 10.61 15.40
C PRO A 348 -3.66 10.88 15.19
N VAL A 349 -4.33 10.08 14.35
CA VAL A 349 -5.76 10.19 14.08
C VAL A 349 -6.65 9.90 15.29
N LYS A 350 -6.18 9.06 16.22
CA LYS A 350 -6.91 8.65 17.43
C LYS A 350 -6.58 9.53 18.64
N ALA A 351 -5.78 10.57 18.45
CA ALA A 351 -5.30 11.41 19.54
C ALA A 351 -6.38 12.30 20.14
N THR A 352 -6.27 12.49 21.44
CA THR A 352 -7.11 13.36 22.26
C THR A 352 -6.32 14.61 22.70
N PRO A 353 -7.00 15.68 23.15
CA PRO A 353 -6.32 16.83 23.73
C PRO A 353 -5.40 16.47 24.91
N ALA A 354 -5.77 15.44 25.71
CA ALA A 354 -4.96 14.96 26.83
C ALA A 354 -3.61 14.36 26.38
N ASP A 355 -3.57 13.71 25.21
CA ASP A 355 -2.31 13.16 24.65
C ASP A 355 -1.34 14.29 24.28
N LEU A 356 -1.85 15.41 23.76
CA LEU A 356 -1.05 16.61 23.48
C LEU A 356 -0.56 17.28 24.76
N GLU A 357 -1.40 17.37 25.80
CA GLU A 357 -1.00 17.89 27.10
C GLU A 357 0.10 17.03 27.74
N GLN A 358 -0.03 15.70 27.69
CA GLN A 358 0.99 14.77 28.17
C GLN A 358 2.31 14.95 27.43
N LEU A 359 2.25 15.11 26.10
CA LEU A 359 3.44 15.35 25.30
C LEU A 359 4.06 16.72 25.59
N ASN A 360 3.27 17.76 25.84
CA ASN A 360 3.77 19.08 26.24
C ASN A 360 4.36 19.12 27.64
N ALA A 361 3.82 18.33 28.56
CA ALA A 361 4.33 18.14 29.91
C ALA A 361 5.62 17.30 29.93
N ALA A 362 5.99 16.68 28.81
CA ALA A 362 7.19 15.88 28.72
C ALA A 362 8.44 16.75 28.98
N PRO A 363 9.37 16.26 29.80
CA PRO A 363 10.62 16.95 30.08
C PRO A 363 11.51 17.13 28.83
N ARG A 364 12.44 18.10 28.87
CA ARG A 364 13.23 18.53 27.69
C ARG A 364 14.06 17.39 27.08
N GLU A 365 14.54 16.47 27.91
CA GLU A 365 15.39 15.36 27.51
C GLU A 365 14.61 14.30 26.73
N ALA A 366 13.28 14.21 26.90
CA ALA A 366 12.41 13.32 26.11
C ALA A 366 12.43 13.69 24.62
N PHE A 367 12.70 14.97 24.33
CA PHE A 367 12.82 15.51 22.99
C PHE A 367 14.25 15.46 22.44
N ALA A 368 15.21 14.83 23.11
CA ALA A 368 16.57 14.68 22.59
C ALA A 368 16.72 13.44 21.69
N GLY A 369 17.64 13.52 20.71
CA GLY A 369 18.00 12.40 19.83
C GLY A 369 16.91 11.97 18.84
N LYS A 370 17.07 10.76 18.27
CA LYS A 370 16.22 10.21 17.18
C LYS A 370 14.76 10.05 17.57
N LEU A 371 14.50 9.46 18.73
CA LEU A 371 13.13 9.33 19.26
C LEU A 371 12.57 10.69 19.70
N GLY A 372 13.42 11.60 20.17
CA GLY A 372 13.03 12.98 20.44
C GLY A 372 12.55 13.71 19.19
N ALA A 373 13.19 13.50 18.04
CA ALA A 373 12.72 14.04 16.76
C ALA A 373 11.33 13.49 16.38
N ALA A 374 11.10 12.18 16.56
CA ALA A 374 9.79 11.58 16.36
C ALA A 374 8.72 12.21 17.28
N ARG A 375 9.03 12.44 18.56
CA ARG A 375 8.13 13.13 19.50
C ARG A 375 7.85 14.59 19.12
N ARG A 376 8.83 15.34 18.61
CA ARG A 376 8.62 16.72 18.14
C ARG A 376 7.70 16.76 16.92
N VAL A 377 7.88 15.83 15.97
CA VAL A 377 6.98 15.69 14.82
C VAL A 377 5.57 15.28 15.27
N LEU A 378 5.44 14.32 16.21
CA LEU A 378 4.15 13.95 16.77
C LEU A 378 3.44 15.16 17.38
N ARG A 379 4.16 15.94 18.19
CA ARG A 379 3.62 17.13 18.84
C ARG A 379 3.07 18.14 17.85
N LEU A 380 3.78 18.36 16.73
CA LEU A 380 3.30 19.23 15.66
C LEU A 380 2.02 18.70 15.00
N LEU A 381 1.97 17.40 14.68
CA LEU A 381 0.78 16.77 14.11
C LEU A 381 -0.43 16.91 15.03
N LEU A 382 -0.24 16.63 16.33
CA LEU A 382 -1.30 16.73 17.33
C LEU A 382 -1.76 18.17 17.55
N ALA A 383 -0.83 19.12 17.65
CA ALA A 383 -1.15 20.53 17.80
C ALA A 383 -1.99 21.04 16.62
N HIS A 384 -1.58 20.73 15.38
CA HIS A 384 -2.32 21.10 14.17
C HIS A 384 -3.72 20.49 14.15
N ARG A 385 -3.85 19.20 14.52
CA ARG A 385 -5.13 18.49 14.58
C ARG A 385 -6.09 19.10 15.61
N VAL A 386 -5.59 19.44 16.79
CA VAL A 386 -6.38 20.08 17.85
C VAL A 386 -6.84 21.48 17.42
N THR A 387 -6.02 22.21 16.66
CA THR A 387 -6.39 23.56 16.17
C THR A 387 -7.38 23.54 15.00
N GLU A 388 -7.29 22.58 14.07
CA GLU A 388 -8.13 22.57 12.85
C GLU A 388 -9.41 21.76 12.97
N GLY A 389 -9.53 20.87 13.96
CA GLY A 389 -10.79 20.19 14.31
C GLY A 389 -11.29 19.14 13.31
N VAL A 390 -10.81 19.09 12.06
CA VAL A 390 -11.13 18.04 11.08
C VAL A 390 -9.95 17.81 10.14
N LEU A 391 -9.32 16.63 10.23
CA LEU A 391 -8.53 16.09 9.13
C LEU A 391 -9.41 15.05 8.44
N THR A 392 -9.70 15.26 7.16
CA THR A 392 -10.44 14.33 6.30
C THR A 392 -9.87 12.92 6.45
N GLU A 393 -10.73 11.94 6.72
CA GLU A 393 -10.31 10.54 6.74
C GLU A 393 -9.79 10.16 5.35
N VAL A 394 -8.57 9.63 5.32
CA VAL A 394 -7.93 9.22 4.09
C VAL A 394 -8.26 7.75 3.88
N GLU A 395 -9.07 7.50 2.86
CA GLU A 395 -9.42 6.16 2.42
C GLU A 395 -8.33 5.60 1.51
N TYR A 396 -7.93 4.35 1.73
CA TYR A 396 -7.02 3.60 0.87
C TYR A 396 -7.72 2.38 0.31
N GLU A 397 -7.32 2.00 -0.88
CA GLU A 397 -7.87 0.83 -1.56
C GLU A 397 -7.31 -0.44 -0.90
N ALA A 398 -8.17 -1.21 -0.23
CA ALA A 398 -7.76 -2.49 0.32
C ALA A 398 -7.47 -3.45 -0.84
N GLY A 399 -6.26 -4.00 -0.85
CA GLY A 399 -5.83 -4.99 -1.84
C GLY A 399 -5.40 -4.40 -3.18
N GLU A 400 -4.76 -3.22 -3.19
CA GLU A 400 -4.11 -2.69 -4.40
C GLU A 400 -3.07 -3.67 -4.98
N PHE A 401 -2.56 -4.66 -4.21
CA PHE A 401 -1.64 -5.68 -4.70
C PHE A 401 -1.80 -7.06 -4.02
N ALA A 402 -3.02 -7.59 -3.92
CA ALA A 402 -3.18 -9.02 -3.56
C ALA A 402 -2.56 -9.98 -4.60
N GLY A 403 -2.08 -9.46 -5.74
CA GLY A 403 -1.49 -10.23 -6.83
C GLY A 403 0.04 -10.42 -6.83
N GLU A 404 0.81 -9.95 -5.84
CA GLU A 404 2.29 -10.08 -5.89
C GLU A 404 2.96 -10.83 -4.73
N PHE A 405 2.21 -11.50 -3.83
CA PHE A 405 2.84 -12.32 -2.78
C PHE A 405 2.19 -13.69 -2.59
N GLU A 406 2.21 -14.52 -3.64
CA GLU A 406 2.27 -15.98 -3.51
C GLU A 406 3.37 -16.54 -4.44
N GLU A 407 4.62 -16.14 -4.25
CA GLU A 407 5.76 -16.96 -4.70
C GLU A 407 7.06 -16.59 -3.97
N ALA A 408 7.29 -17.23 -2.82
CA ALA A 408 8.62 -17.62 -2.36
C ALA A 408 8.45 -18.61 -1.19
N LYS A 409 8.47 -19.90 -1.54
CA LYS A 409 8.73 -20.99 -0.60
C LYS A 409 10.23 -21.14 -0.37
#